data_AF-A0A100VYF7-F1
#
_entry.id   AF-A0A100VYF7-F1
#
_cell.length_a   1.000
_cell.length_b   1.000
_cell.length_c   1.000
_cell.angle_alpha   90.00
_cell.angle_beta   90.00
_cell.angle_gamma   90.00
#
_symmetry.space_group_name_H-M   'P 1'
#
loop_
_entity.id
_entity.type
_entity.pdbx_description
1 polymer ?
#
loop_
_entity_poly.entity_id
_entity_poly.type
_entity_poly.pdbx_seq_one_letter_code
_entity_poly.pdbx_strand_id
1 'polypeptide(L)'
;MDAFAAANAVAGELISTAGSADSAAMLTAAAVAIGPIGATYLAAFGHAQANNLAGTLLVGAVHAGISGTTSAAKTALTAADSTSSA
;
A
#
# COMPACT_ATOMS: atom_id res chain seq x y z
N MET A 1 -14.58 -15.39 -5.52
CA MET A 1 -14.13 -13.99 -5.67
C MET A 1 -14.03 -13.28 -4.33
N ASP A 2 -14.96 -13.50 -3.38
CA ASP A 2 -14.94 -12.80 -2.08
C ASP A 2 -13.65 -12.99 -1.28
N ALA A 3 -13.15 -14.24 -1.14
CA ALA A 3 -11.92 -14.50 -0.40
C ALA A 3 -10.70 -13.79 -1.03
N PHE A 4 -10.64 -13.72 -2.36
CA PHE A 4 -9.56 -13.02 -3.07
C PHE A 4 -9.65 -11.50 -2.89
N ALA A 5 -10.87 -10.94 -2.95
CA ALA A 5 -11.10 -9.52 -2.67
C ALA A 5 -10.72 -9.18 -1.23
N ALA A 6 -11.13 -9.99 -0.25
CA ALA A 6 -10.79 -9.82 1.15
C ALA A 6 -9.27 -9.88 1.39
N ALA A 7 -8.58 -10.87 0.79
CA ALA A 7 -7.14 -10.99 0.90
C ALA A 7 -6.41 -9.74 0.36
N ASN A 8 -6.87 -9.18 -0.76
CA ASN A 8 -6.30 -7.96 -1.30
C ASN A 8 -6.59 -6.72 -0.45
N ALA A 9 -7.77 -6.61 0.15
CA ALA A 9 -8.07 -5.52 1.08
C ALA A 9 -7.12 -5.55 2.29
N VAL A 10 -6.97 -6.72 2.91
CA VAL A 10 -6.07 -6.93 4.05
C VAL A 10 -4.61 -6.66 3.67
N ALA A 11 -4.17 -7.17 2.51
CA ALA A 11 -2.81 -6.90 2.04
C ALA A 11 -2.54 -5.40 1.85
N GLY A 12 -3.49 -4.66 1.26
CA GLY A 12 -3.36 -3.21 1.07
C GLY A 12 -3.21 -2.44 2.38
N GLU A 13 -4.00 -2.81 3.39
CA GLU A 13 -3.94 -2.20 4.73
C GLU A 13 -2.62 -2.52 5.45
N LEU A 14 -2.17 -3.79 5.39
CA LEU A 14 -0.92 -4.23 6.00
C LEU A 14 0.28 -3.53 5.37
N ILE A 15 0.34 -3.46 4.03
CA ILE A 15 1.43 -2.78 3.31
C ILE A 15 1.49 -1.30 3.68
N SER A 16 0.33 -0.63 3.71
CA SER A 16 0.27 0.80 4.02
C SER A 16 0.69 1.09 5.46
N THR A 17 0.23 0.28 6.40
CA THR A 17 0.54 0.40 7.82
C THR A 17 2.01 0.11 8.09
N ALA A 18 2.52 -1.02 7.59
CA ALA A 18 3.90 -1.43 7.78
C ALA A 18 4.87 -0.46 7.11
N GLY A 19 4.59 -0.03 5.87
CA GLY A 19 5.43 0.92 5.15
C GLY A 19 5.52 2.28 5.84
N SER A 20 4.41 2.78 6.39
CA SER A 20 4.41 4.04 7.15
C SER A 20 5.22 3.94 8.44
N ALA A 21 5.06 2.84 9.18
CA ALA A 21 5.80 2.59 10.42
C ALA A 21 7.30 2.43 10.16
N ASP A 22 7.67 1.64 9.13
CA ASP A 22 9.05 1.45 8.70
C ASP A 22 9.70 2.76 8.27
N SER A 23 9.00 3.56 7.45
CA SER A 23 9.51 4.84 6.98
C SER A 23 9.81 5.82 8.12
N ALA A 24 8.96 5.88 9.14
CA ALA A 24 9.21 6.70 10.32
C ALA A 24 10.41 6.17 11.12
N ALA A 25 10.45 4.85 11.36
CA ALA A 25 11.53 4.20 12.10
C ALA A 25 12.89 4.40 11.42
N MET A 26 12.96 4.28 10.10
CA MET A 26 14.20 4.46 9.33
C MET A 26 14.68 5.91 9.33
N LEU A 27 13.77 6.89 9.23
CA LEU A 27 14.14 8.30 9.33
C LEU A 27 14.72 8.63 10.71
N THR A 28 14.10 8.12 11.79
CA THR A 28 14.62 8.28 13.14
C THR A 28 15.96 7.58 13.33
N ALA A 29 16.10 6.34 12.85
CA ALA A 29 17.34 5.58 12.96
C ALA A 29 18.50 6.28 12.23
N ALA A 30 18.26 6.81 11.03
CA ALA A 30 19.25 7.57 10.28
C ALA A 30 19.68 8.84 11.03
N ALA A 31 18.73 9.60 11.58
CA ALA A 31 19.02 10.81 12.34
C ALA A 31 19.89 10.53 13.58
N VAL A 32 19.60 9.44 14.31
CA VAL A 32 20.38 9.01 15.47
C VAL A 32 21.80 8.59 15.07
N ALA A 33 21.94 7.83 13.98
CA ALA A 33 23.23 7.27 13.57
C ALA A 33 24.26 8.34 13.14
N ILE A 34 23.80 9.39 12.46
CA ILE A 34 24.70 10.40 11.87
C ILE A 34 24.82 11.68 12.70
N GLY A 35 23.88 11.92 13.63
CA GLY A 35 23.83 13.12 14.46
C GLY A 35 23.86 14.43 13.66
N PRO A 36 24.32 15.54 14.28
CA PRO A 36 24.35 16.85 13.62
C PRO A 36 25.30 16.93 12.42
N ILE A 37 26.38 16.14 12.40
CA ILE A 37 27.39 16.15 11.33
C ILE A 37 26.76 15.67 10.00
N GLY A 38 25.78 14.78 10.07
CA GLY A 38 25.11 14.23 8.90
C GLY A 38 23.94 15.05 8.36
N ALA A 39 23.75 16.32 8.73
CA ALA A 39 22.56 17.09 8.35
C ALA A 39 22.28 17.10 6.83
N THR A 40 23.31 17.24 6.00
CA THR A 40 23.18 17.19 4.53
C THR A 40 22.77 15.80 4.04
N TYR A 41 23.31 14.74 4.64
CA TYR A 41 22.89 13.37 4.35
C TYR A 41 21.43 13.16 4.77
N LEU A 42 21.03 13.63 5.94
CA LEU A 42 19.67 13.46 6.45
C LEU A 42 18.63 14.13 5.54
N ALA A 43 18.94 15.30 4.98
CA ALA A 43 18.07 15.98 4.03
C ALA A 43 17.87 15.16 2.75
N ALA A 44 18.95 14.63 2.18
CA ALA A 44 18.89 13.79 0.99
C ALA A 44 18.19 12.44 1.27
N PHE A 45 18.51 11.80 2.39
CA PHE A 45 17.89 10.57 2.84
C PHE A 45 16.39 10.74 3.10
N GLY A 46 15.98 11.83 3.75
CA GLY A 46 14.57 12.13 4.00
C GLY A 46 13.76 12.22 2.70
N HIS A 47 14.29 12.85 1.66
CA HIS A 47 13.64 12.89 0.34
C HIS A 47 13.55 11.50 -0.30
N ALA A 48 14.63 10.72 -0.26
CA ALA A 48 14.64 9.34 -0.77
C ALA A 48 13.64 8.45 -0.01
N GLN A 49 13.56 8.58 1.31
CA GLN A 49 12.66 7.85 2.17
C GLN A 49 11.19 8.22 1.90
N ALA A 50 10.89 9.49 1.65
CA ALA A 50 9.56 9.93 1.25
C ALA A 50 9.12 9.31 -0.10
N ASN A 51 10.03 9.25 -1.08
CA ASN A 51 9.74 8.59 -2.36
C ASN A 51 9.54 7.07 -2.19
N ASN A 52 10.33 6.43 -1.32
CA ASN A 52 10.15 5.02 -0.99
C ASN A 52 8.78 4.76 -0.34
N LEU A 53 8.38 5.60 0.62
CA LEU A 53 7.07 5.52 1.25
C LEU A 53 5.94 5.71 0.23
N ALA A 54 6.05 6.71 -0.65
CA ALA A 54 5.05 6.95 -1.70
C ALA A 54 4.87 5.73 -2.61
N GLY A 55 5.97 5.08 -3.03
CA GLY A 55 5.92 3.84 -3.78
C GLY A 55 5.25 2.69 -3.02
N THR A 56 5.57 2.56 -1.72
CA THR A 56 4.98 1.53 -0.86
C THR A 56 3.46 1.74 -0.68
N LEU A 57 3.02 2.98 -0.45
CA LEU A 57 1.60 3.32 -0.35
C LEU A 57 0.87 3.10 -1.67
N LEU A 58 1.51 3.34 -2.81
CA LEU A 58 0.94 3.03 -4.12
C LEU A 58 0.68 1.52 -4.28
N VAL A 59 1.60 0.66 -3.83
CA VAL A 59 1.38 -0.80 -3.83
C VAL A 59 0.18 -1.17 -2.94
N GLY A 60 0.08 -0.57 -1.75
CA GLY A 60 -1.07 -0.75 -0.87
C GLY A 60 -2.40 -0.35 -1.55
N ALA A 61 -2.40 0.78 -2.24
CA ALA A 61 -3.55 1.27 -3.00
C ALA A 61 -3.92 0.36 -4.18
N VAL A 62 -2.94 -0.22 -4.88
CA VAL A 62 -3.18 -1.21 -5.94
C VAL A 62 -3.90 -2.43 -5.40
N HIS A 63 -3.48 -2.96 -4.25
CA HIS A 63 -4.18 -4.07 -3.59
C HIS A 63 -5.62 -3.71 -3.22
N ALA A 64 -5.86 -2.53 -2.64
CA ALA A 64 -7.23 -2.06 -2.39
C ALA A 64 -8.06 -1.96 -3.69
N GLY A 65 -7.47 -1.47 -4.78
CA GLY A 65 -8.10 -1.42 -6.10
C GLY A 65 -8.45 -2.80 -6.68
N ILE A 66 -7.57 -3.79 -6.51
CA ILE A 66 -7.83 -5.18 -6.92
C ILE A 66 -9.01 -5.76 -6.14
N SER A 67 -9.12 -5.46 -4.84
CA SER A 67 -10.27 -5.88 -4.03
C SER A 67 -11.60 -5.32 -4.57
N GLY A 68 -11.62 -4.02 -4.85
CA GLY A 68 -12.80 -3.33 -5.39
C GLY A 68 -13.21 -3.85 -6.76
N THR A 69 -12.25 -3.98 -7.69
CA THR A 69 -12.52 -4.47 -9.06
C THR A 69 -12.95 -5.94 -9.07
N THR A 70 -12.38 -6.78 -8.18
CA THR A 70 -12.82 -8.18 -8.00
C THR A 70 -14.28 -8.24 -7.54
N SER A 71 -14.66 -7.40 -6.58
CA SER A 71 -16.03 -7.34 -6.05
C SER A 71 -17.02 -6.86 -7.12
N ALA A 72 -16.66 -5.82 -7.87
CA ALA A 72 -17.46 -5.32 -8.99
C ALA A 72 -17.65 -6.37 -10.09
N ALA A 73 -16.58 -7.09 -10.44
CA ALA A 73 -16.63 -8.17 -11.43
C ALA A 73 -17.55 -9.32 -10.98
N LYS A 74 -17.50 -9.72 -9.71
CA LYS A 74 -18.42 -10.73 -9.16
C LYS A 74 -19.90 -10.31 -9.34
N THR A 75 -20.22 -9.07 -9.00
CA THR A 75 -21.58 -8.53 -9.15
C THR A 75 -22.04 -8.54 -10.60
N ALA A 76 -21.19 -8.09 -11.53
CA ALA A 76 -21.51 -8.08 -12.96
C ALA A 76 -21.75 -9.49 -13.51
N LEU A 77 -20.92 -10.46 -13.14
CA LEU A 77 -21.06 -11.86 -13.55
C LEU A 77 -22.37 -12.48 -13.02
N THR A 78 -22.69 -12.24 -11.74
CA THR A 78 -23.91 -12.75 -11.13
C THR A 78 -25.17 -12.19 -11.82
N ALA A 79 -25.15 -10.91 -12.19
CA ALA A 79 -26.23 -10.28 -12.93
C ALA A 79 -26.37 -10.89 -14.34
N ALA A 80 -25.25 -11.10 -15.05
CA ALA A 80 -25.25 -11.73 -16.36
C ALA A 80 -25.83 -13.16 -16.32
N ASP A 81 -25.43 -13.98 -15.35
CA ASP A 81 -25.93 -15.35 -15.17
C ASP A 81 -27.45 -15.37 -14.91
N SER A 82 -27.93 -14.42 -14.11
CA SER A 82 -29.36 -14.28 -13.81
C SER A 82 -30.18 -13.91 -15.05
N THR A 83 -29.61 -13.13 -15.98
CA THR A 83 -30.26 -12.77 -17.24
C THR A 83 -30.19 -13.87 -18.31
N SER A 84 -29.22 -14.78 -18.24
CA SER A 84 -29.10 -15.90 -19.19
C SER A 84 -30.05 -17.08 -18.87
N SER A 85 -30.70 -17.04 -17.71
CA SER A 85 -31.58 -18.11 -17.22
C SER A 85 -33.09 -17.81 -17.38
N ALA A 86 -33.42 -16.70 -18.06
CA ALA A 86 -34.78 -16.23 -18.34
C ALA A 86 -35.07 -16.28 -19.84
#